data_AF-A8XMN3-F1
#
_entry.id   AF-A8XMN3-F1
#
_cell.length_a   1.000
_cell.length_b   1.000
_cell.length_c   1.000
_cell.angle_alpha   90.00
_cell.angle_beta   90.00
_cell.angle_gamma   90.00
#
_symmetry.space_group_name_H-M   'P 1'
#
loop_
_entity.id
_entity.type
_entity.pdbx_description
1 polymer ?
#
loop_
_entity_poly.entity_id
_entity_poly.type
_entity_poly.pdbx_seq_one_letter_code
_entity_poly.pdbx_strand_id
1 'polypeptide(L)'
;MGFLAKKTLDEVFKGHGIPTRSGLKVFFEKIAHCSIMRLNENSMDKLFDLMMMSYKFCLMKMTMPEQIMTITVNHLRALLDLVPLDKEIGNAVEHAYTMTFTFYRPLGPMGFFMLRNSLLSFFQDSRVKVSTFLKDSKQLQNGRFVVYDKNVPIQLMIGGQPVGLTKASDGQGTSKS
;
A
#
# COMPACT_ATOMS: atom_id res chain seq x y z
N MET A 1 -3.25 23.18 -12.07
CA MET A 1 -3.18 21.72 -12.22
C MET A 1 -1.84 21.21 -11.71
N GLY A 2 -1.76 20.73 -10.47
CA GLY A 2 -0.54 20.21 -9.84
C GLY A 2 -0.18 18.80 -10.32
N PHE A 3 -0.11 17.82 -9.41
CA PHE A 3 0.28 16.43 -9.70
C PHE A 3 -0.51 15.74 -10.83
N LEU A 4 -1.81 16.01 -10.95
CA LEU A 4 -2.67 15.41 -11.98
C LEU A 4 -2.52 16.06 -13.37
N ALA A 5 -1.61 17.03 -13.53
CA ALA A 5 -1.33 17.59 -14.84
C ALA A 5 -0.83 16.50 -15.78
N LYS A 6 -1.38 16.48 -16.99
CA LYS A 6 -1.03 15.53 -18.06
C LYS A 6 0.49 15.35 -18.21
N LYS A 7 1.23 16.46 -18.33
CA LYS A 7 2.70 16.44 -18.44
C LYS A 7 3.38 15.71 -17.27
N THR A 8 2.91 15.92 -16.05
CA THR A 8 3.47 15.27 -14.86
C THR A 8 3.18 13.78 -14.85
N LEU A 9 1.94 13.39 -15.18
CA LEU A 9 1.57 11.98 -15.28
C LEU A 9 2.35 11.28 -16.40
N ASP A 10 2.49 11.92 -17.57
CA ASP A 10 3.30 11.42 -18.68
C ASP A 10 4.75 11.13 -18.24
N GLU A 11 5.39 12.02 -17.47
CA GLU A 11 6.72 11.75 -16.92
C GLU A 11 6.69 10.59 -15.91
N VAL A 12 5.74 10.56 -14.97
CA VAL A 12 5.65 9.48 -13.97
C VAL A 12 5.60 8.10 -14.62
N PHE A 13 4.81 7.96 -15.69
CA PHE A 13 4.62 6.71 -16.42
C PHE A 13 5.74 6.38 -17.42
N LYS A 14 6.81 7.20 -17.57
CA LYS A 14 8.00 6.80 -18.35
C LYS A 14 8.87 5.73 -17.68
N GLY A 15 8.69 5.53 -16.37
CA GLY A 15 9.45 4.54 -15.60
C GLY A 15 10.83 5.08 -15.19
N HIS A 16 10.97 5.45 -13.92
CA HIS A 16 12.20 6.01 -13.36
C HIS A 16 12.88 5.08 -12.35
N GLY A 17 12.52 3.79 -12.34
CA GLY A 17 12.93 2.85 -11.32
C GLY A 17 12.26 3.12 -9.95
N ILE A 18 12.79 2.50 -8.89
CA ILE A 18 12.28 2.70 -7.53
C ILE A 18 12.88 4.00 -6.97
N PRO A 19 12.05 4.98 -6.57
CA PRO A 19 12.57 6.23 -6.02
C PRO A 19 13.25 6.00 -4.67
N THR A 20 14.20 6.86 -4.31
CA THR A 20 14.74 6.89 -2.94
C THR A 20 13.69 7.49 -2.00
N ARG A 21 13.77 7.16 -0.70
CA ARG A 21 12.85 7.74 0.31
C ARG A 21 12.93 9.26 0.33
N SER A 22 14.13 9.83 0.25
CA SER A 22 14.35 11.28 0.21
C SER A 22 13.78 11.90 -1.07
N GLY A 23 13.99 11.27 -2.24
CA GLY A 23 13.41 11.72 -3.50
C GLY A 23 11.88 11.71 -3.47
N LEU A 24 11.28 10.64 -2.92
CA LEU A 24 9.83 10.54 -2.75
C LEU A 24 9.29 11.59 -1.77
N LYS A 25 10.01 11.91 -0.69
CA LYS A 25 9.66 12.97 0.26
C LYS A 25 9.64 14.35 -0.43
N VAL A 26 10.69 14.70 -1.17
CA VAL A 26 10.76 15.97 -1.93
C VAL A 26 9.61 16.06 -2.94
N PHE A 27 9.30 14.96 -3.62
CA PHE A 27 8.16 14.92 -4.54
C PHE A 27 6.83 15.13 -3.80
N PHE A 28 6.63 14.45 -2.68
CA PHE A 28 5.44 14.58 -1.83
C PHE A 28 5.26 16.00 -1.28
N GLU A 29 6.34 16.63 -0.82
CA GLU A 29 6.33 18.03 -0.35
C GLU A 29 5.88 18.99 -1.44
N LYS A 30 6.38 18.82 -2.67
CA LYS A 30 5.94 19.64 -3.82
C LYS A 30 4.44 19.49 -4.09
N ILE A 31 3.89 18.28 -3.92
CA ILE A 31 2.45 18.04 -4.07
C ILE A 31 1.67 18.72 -2.94
N ALA A 32 2.07 18.52 -1.69
CA ALA A 32 1.37 19.11 -0.53
C ALA A 32 1.37 20.64 -0.58
N HIS A 33 2.49 21.25 -0.98
CA HIS A 33 2.63 22.70 -1.12
C HIS A 33 2.01 23.29 -2.40
N CYS A 34 1.39 22.47 -3.27
CA CYS A 34 0.46 23.00 -4.27
C CYS A 34 -0.82 23.56 -3.62
N SER A 35 -1.11 23.18 -2.37
CA SER A 35 -2.20 23.77 -1.60
C SER A 35 -1.82 25.13 -1.01
N ILE A 36 -2.81 25.99 -0.79
CA ILE A 36 -2.62 27.31 -0.15
C ILE A 36 -2.12 27.14 1.30
N MET A 37 -2.46 26.03 1.97
CA MET A 37 -2.00 25.73 3.32
C MET A 37 -0.57 25.19 3.33
N ARG A 38 0.35 25.98 3.88
CA ARG A 38 1.74 25.55 4.07
C ARG A 38 1.90 24.90 5.45
N LEU A 39 2.24 23.63 5.47
CA LEU A 39 2.64 22.91 6.68
C LEU A 39 4.09 23.28 7.03
N ASN A 40 4.42 23.29 8.32
CA ASN A 40 5.81 23.38 8.76
C ASN A 40 6.54 22.04 8.55
N GLU A 41 7.86 22.06 8.58
CA GLU A 41 8.72 20.88 8.33
C GLU A 41 8.34 19.69 9.22
N ASN A 42 8.18 19.91 10.52
CA ASN A 42 7.78 18.86 11.47
C ASN A 42 6.42 18.21 11.13
N SER A 43 5.46 19.00 10.63
CA SER A 43 4.14 18.50 10.27
C SER A 43 4.16 17.80 8.91
N MET A 44 4.97 18.29 7.97
CA MET A 44 5.24 17.64 6.69
C MET A 44 5.86 16.26 6.88
N ASP A 45 6.82 16.13 7.80
CA ASP A 45 7.47 14.86 8.12
C ASP A 45 6.48 13.83 8.67
N LYS A 46 5.64 14.26 9.63
CA LYS A 46 4.58 13.41 10.18
C LYS A 46 3.55 13.01 9.13
N LEU A 47 3.18 13.92 8.23
CA LEU A 47 2.24 13.63 7.15
C LEU A 47 2.84 12.62 6.16
N PHE A 48 4.11 12.81 5.78
CA PHE A 48 4.81 11.88 4.90
C PHE A 48 4.91 10.49 5.53
N ASP A 49 5.30 10.41 6.81
CA ASP A 49 5.37 9.14 7.54
C ASP A 49 4.01 8.46 7.67
N LEU A 50 2.95 9.23 7.93
CA LEU A 50 1.58 8.72 7.96
C LEU A 50 1.19 8.11 6.61
N MET A 51 1.43 8.80 5.50
CA MET A 51 1.11 8.33 4.15
C MET A 51 1.90 7.08 3.79
N MET A 52 3.21 7.09 4.06
CA MET A 52 4.11 5.95 3.82
C MET A 52 3.67 4.70 4.61
N MET A 53 3.39 4.86 5.90
CA MET A 53 2.98 3.74 6.75
C MET A 53 1.57 3.25 6.40
N SER A 54 0.66 4.14 5.96
CA SER A 54 -0.67 3.76 5.49
C SER A 54 -0.60 2.91 4.23
N TYR A 55 0.20 3.32 3.24
CA TYR A 55 0.37 2.54 2.03
C TYR A 55 1.08 1.20 2.28
N LYS A 56 2.11 1.20 3.15
CA LYS A 56 2.74 -0.05 3.63
C LYS A 56 1.72 -1.01 4.22
N PHE A 57 0.81 -0.51 5.06
CA PHE A 57 -0.24 -1.35 5.66
C PHE A 57 -1.15 -1.98 4.60
N CYS A 58 -1.59 -1.22 3.60
CA CYS A 58 -2.38 -1.74 2.48
C CYS A 58 -1.63 -2.85 1.72
N LEU A 59 -0.34 -2.64 1.41
CA LEU A 59 0.50 -3.64 0.73
C LEU A 59 0.70 -4.93 1.55
N MET A 60 0.75 -4.83 2.88
CA MET A 60 0.89 -5.99 3.76
C MET A 60 -0.43 -6.75 3.92
N LYS A 61 -1.58 -6.06 3.87
CA LYS A 61 -2.91 -6.67 4.03
C LYS A 61 -3.49 -7.26 2.76
N MET A 62 -3.02 -6.85 1.59
CA MET A 62 -3.55 -7.39 0.33
C MET A 62 -3.30 -8.89 0.18
N THR A 63 -4.33 -9.59 -0.26
CA THR A 63 -4.31 -11.04 -0.49
C THR A 63 -3.73 -11.36 -1.87
N MET A 64 -4.09 -10.58 -2.88
CA MET A 64 -3.64 -10.74 -4.26
C MET A 64 -2.81 -9.54 -4.72
N PRO A 65 -1.69 -9.74 -5.43
CA PRO A 65 -0.82 -8.64 -5.84
C PRO A 65 -1.48 -7.69 -6.86
N GLU A 66 -2.45 -8.16 -7.64
CA GLU A 66 -3.26 -7.35 -8.56
C GLU A 66 -4.07 -6.27 -7.83
N GLN A 67 -4.32 -6.43 -6.53
CA GLN A 67 -5.04 -5.45 -5.71
C GLN A 67 -4.29 -4.11 -5.61
N ILE A 68 -3.02 -4.03 -5.99
CA ILE A 68 -2.30 -2.75 -6.15
C ILE A 68 -3.06 -1.83 -7.12
N MET A 69 -3.60 -2.38 -8.22
CA MET A 69 -4.41 -1.63 -9.17
C MET A 69 -5.72 -1.18 -8.54
N THR A 70 -6.40 -2.07 -7.82
CA THR A 70 -7.66 -1.75 -7.13
C THR A 70 -7.46 -0.62 -6.12
N ILE A 71 -6.41 -0.69 -5.29
CA ILE A 71 -6.07 0.35 -4.33
C ILE A 71 -5.84 1.68 -5.06
N THR A 72 -5.05 1.68 -6.13
CA THR A 72 -4.72 2.88 -6.90
C THR A 72 -5.96 3.53 -7.52
N VAL A 73 -6.80 2.73 -8.18
CA VAL A 73 -8.05 3.20 -8.80
C VAL A 73 -9.05 3.69 -7.75
N ASN A 74 -9.12 3.04 -6.60
CA ASN A 74 -10.00 3.47 -5.50
C ASN A 74 -9.56 4.84 -4.96
N HIS A 75 -8.26 5.08 -4.84
CA HIS A 75 -7.76 6.41 -4.46
C HIS A 75 -8.08 7.47 -5.51
N LEU A 76 -7.94 7.15 -6.80
CA LEU A 76 -8.33 8.06 -7.88
C LEU A 76 -9.83 8.39 -7.84
N ARG A 77 -10.70 7.38 -7.65
CA ARG A 77 -12.14 7.60 -7.49
C ARG A 77 -12.48 8.43 -6.26
N ALA A 78 -11.85 8.18 -5.12
CA ALA A 78 -12.08 8.96 -3.91
C ALA A 78 -11.78 10.46 -4.11
N LEU A 79 -10.90 10.84 -5.04
CA LEU A 79 -10.69 12.25 -5.40
C LEU A 79 -11.91 12.87 -6.10
N LEU A 80 -12.65 12.09 -6.88
CA LEU A 80 -13.90 12.55 -7.52
C LEU A 80 -14.99 12.79 -6.48
N ASP A 81 -15.04 11.94 -5.44
CA ASP A 81 -15.99 12.11 -4.34
C ASP A 81 -15.69 13.38 -3.50
N LEU A 82 -14.42 13.77 -3.42
CA LEU A 82 -13.99 14.99 -2.72
C LEU A 82 -14.30 16.27 -3.51
N VAL A 83 -14.31 16.21 -4.85
CA VAL A 83 -14.53 17.39 -5.71
C VAL A 83 -15.52 17.10 -6.85
N PRO A 84 -16.80 16.79 -6.53
CA PRO A 84 -17.76 16.25 -7.50
C PRO A 84 -18.16 17.23 -8.60
N LEU A 85 -18.00 18.53 -8.38
CA LEU A 85 -18.45 19.59 -9.29
C LEU A 85 -17.34 20.11 -10.22
N ASP A 86 -16.08 19.74 -9.99
CA ASP A 86 -14.94 20.24 -10.77
C ASP A 86 -14.68 19.31 -11.96
N LYS A 87 -15.14 19.74 -13.14
CA LYS A 87 -14.96 19.00 -14.40
C LYS A 87 -13.50 18.90 -14.82
N GLU A 88 -12.67 19.89 -14.51
CA GLU A 88 -11.28 19.85 -14.90
C GLU A 88 -10.51 18.80 -14.09
N ILE A 89 -10.75 18.73 -12.79
CA ILE A 89 -10.22 17.67 -11.92
C ILE A 89 -10.78 16.31 -12.34
N GLY A 90 -12.08 16.23 -12.66
CA GLY A 90 -12.71 15.02 -13.18
C GLY A 90 -11.96 14.45 -14.40
N ASN A 91 -11.73 15.29 -15.41
CA ASN A 91 -10.98 14.93 -16.62
C ASN A 91 -9.53 14.52 -16.30
N ALA A 92 -8.88 15.21 -15.36
CA ALA A 92 -7.50 14.89 -14.96
C ALA A 92 -7.41 13.52 -14.25
N VAL A 93 -8.40 13.18 -13.41
CA VAL A 93 -8.50 11.88 -12.75
C VAL A 93 -8.81 10.76 -13.75
N GLU A 94 -9.72 10.99 -14.70
CA GLU A 94 -10.02 10.03 -15.77
C GLU A 94 -8.79 9.74 -16.65
N HIS A 95 -8.01 10.79 -16.94
CA HIS A 95 -6.75 10.64 -17.64
C HIS A 95 -5.74 9.81 -16.83
N ALA A 96 -5.57 10.11 -15.53
CA ALA A 96 -4.72 9.33 -14.63
C ALA A 96 -5.15 7.85 -14.55
N TYR A 97 -6.47 7.60 -14.49
CA TYR A 97 -7.03 6.25 -14.53
C TYR A 97 -6.65 5.53 -15.82
N THR A 98 -6.84 6.17 -16.97
CA THR A 98 -6.53 5.62 -18.29
C THR A 98 -5.04 5.28 -18.42
N MET A 99 -4.16 6.18 -17.95
CA MET A 99 -2.72 5.93 -17.93
C MET A 99 -2.35 4.75 -17.03
N THR A 100 -2.88 4.72 -15.80
CA THR A 100 -2.62 3.64 -14.84
C THR A 100 -3.04 2.30 -15.41
N PHE A 101 -4.26 2.24 -15.98
CA PHE A 101 -4.79 1.02 -16.57
C PHE A 101 -3.95 0.59 -17.78
N THR A 102 -3.64 1.49 -18.70
CA THR A 102 -2.88 1.17 -19.91
C THR A 102 -1.47 0.68 -19.59
N PHE A 103 -0.80 1.31 -18.62
CA PHE A 103 0.57 0.97 -18.24
C PHE A 103 0.68 -0.39 -17.54
N TYR A 104 -0.23 -0.69 -16.61
CA TYR A 104 -0.16 -1.93 -15.82
C TYR A 104 -1.01 -3.08 -16.35
N ARG A 105 -1.92 -2.86 -17.33
CA ARG A 105 -2.72 -3.92 -17.93
C ARG A 105 -1.92 -5.06 -18.58
N PRO A 106 -0.77 -4.82 -19.24
CA PRO A 106 0.03 -5.90 -19.82
C PRO A 106 0.75 -6.76 -18.77
N LEU A 107 0.73 -6.34 -17.50
CA LEU A 107 1.44 -7.02 -16.42
C LEU A 107 0.72 -8.33 -16.08
N GLY A 108 1.40 -9.46 -16.30
CA GLY A 108 0.89 -10.76 -15.87
C GLY A 108 0.97 -10.95 -14.34
N PRO A 109 0.44 -12.06 -13.79
CA PRO A 109 0.43 -12.32 -12.34
C PRO A 109 1.82 -12.24 -11.70
N MET A 110 2.84 -12.78 -12.38
CA MET A 110 4.23 -12.71 -11.92
C MET A 110 4.75 -11.27 -11.86
N GLY A 111 4.40 -10.44 -12.83
CA GLY A 111 4.81 -9.04 -12.84
C GLY A 111 4.18 -8.26 -11.68
N PHE A 112 2.91 -8.51 -11.37
CA PHE A 112 2.27 -7.94 -10.17
C PHE A 112 2.92 -8.43 -8.88
N PHE A 113 3.28 -9.72 -8.80
CA PHE A 113 4.00 -10.26 -7.65
C PHE A 113 5.38 -9.60 -7.47
N MET A 114 6.13 -9.42 -8.56
CA MET A 114 7.41 -8.71 -8.53
C MET A 114 7.24 -7.25 -8.12
N LEU A 115 6.26 -6.54 -8.67
CA LEU A 115 5.94 -5.16 -8.30
C LEU A 115 5.63 -5.05 -6.81
N ARG A 116 4.77 -5.93 -6.28
CA ARG A 116 4.49 -6.04 -4.85
C ARG A 116 5.77 -6.19 -4.04
N ASN A 117 6.64 -7.13 -4.41
CA ASN A 117 7.85 -7.41 -3.65
C ASN A 117 8.84 -6.25 -3.69
N SER A 118 8.99 -5.58 -4.85
CA SER A 118 9.79 -4.35 -4.96
C SER A 118 9.28 -3.26 -4.04
N LEU A 119 7.96 -3.05 -3.96
CA LEU A 119 7.36 -2.09 -3.03
C LEU A 119 7.57 -2.50 -1.57
N LEU A 120 7.34 -3.78 -1.22
CA LEU A 120 7.57 -4.27 0.15
C LEU A 120 9.03 -4.11 0.59
N SER A 121 9.98 -4.36 -0.32
CA SER A 121 11.41 -4.16 -0.09
C SER A 121 11.73 -2.69 0.18
N PHE A 122 11.17 -1.76 -0.59
CA PHE A 122 11.28 -0.32 -0.34
C PHE A 122 10.80 0.07 1.08
N PHE A 123 9.82 -0.64 1.61
CA PHE A 123 9.25 -0.40 2.94
C PHE A 123 9.87 -1.24 4.08
N GLN A 124 10.83 -2.14 3.81
CA GLN A 124 11.29 -3.17 4.75
C GLN A 124 11.71 -2.60 6.11
N ASP A 125 12.51 -1.52 6.09
CA ASP A 125 13.07 -0.91 7.31
C ASP A 125 12.28 0.30 7.84
N SER A 126 11.12 0.58 7.24
CA SER A 126 10.21 1.63 7.72
C SER A 126 9.37 1.15 8.89
N ARG A 127 9.70 1.58 10.12
CA ARG A 127 9.00 1.21 11.37
C ARG A 127 8.47 2.40 12.16
N VAL A 128 8.12 3.49 11.46
CA VAL A 128 7.61 4.69 12.11
C VAL A 128 6.29 4.39 12.82
N LYS A 129 6.18 4.81 14.07
CA LYS A 129 4.99 4.63 14.89
C LYS A 129 3.95 5.67 14.52
N VAL A 130 2.78 5.21 14.07
CA VAL A 130 1.65 6.07 13.75
C VAL A 130 0.59 5.90 14.82
N SER A 131 0.23 7.00 15.48
CA SER A 131 -0.69 6.99 16.63
C SER A 131 -2.04 6.34 16.30
N THR A 132 -2.61 6.62 15.12
CA THR A 132 -3.87 6.01 14.66
C THR A 132 -3.75 4.49 14.53
N PHE A 133 -2.66 3.96 13.96
CA PHE A 133 -2.48 2.52 13.83
C PHE A 133 -2.18 1.82 15.16
N LEU A 134 -1.52 2.50 16.10
CA LEU A 134 -1.33 2.00 17.46
C LEU A 134 -2.67 1.92 18.22
N LYS A 135 -3.50 2.97 18.12
CA LYS A 135 -4.83 3.01 18.75
C LYS A 135 -5.73 1.89 18.23
N ASP A 136 -5.70 1.65 16.93
CA ASP A 136 -6.50 0.60 16.29
C ASP A 136 -5.92 -0.82 16.46
N SER A 137 -4.84 -0.99 17.23
CA SER A 137 -4.12 -2.28 17.37
C SER A 137 -3.63 -2.87 16.04
N LYS A 138 -3.55 -2.06 14.98
CA LYS A 138 -2.99 -2.45 13.67
C LYS A 138 -1.47 -2.49 13.71
N GLN A 139 -0.85 -1.70 14.58
CA GLN A 139 0.59 -1.60 14.77
C GLN A 139 0.98 -1.93 16.22
N LEU A 140 2.13 -2.59 16.37
CA LEU A 140 2.75 -2.86 17.67
C LEU A 140 3.58 -1.65 18.13
N GLN A 141 3.88 -1.59 19.44
CA GLN A 141 4.72 -0.52 20.01
C GLN A 141 6.16 -0.49 19.45
N ASN A 142 6.62 -1.56 18.80
CA ASN A 142 7.90 -1.59 18.09
C ASN A 142 7.80 -1.19 16.61
N GLY A 143 6.66 -0.65 16.18
CA GLY A 143 6.44 -0.12 14.84
C GLY A 143 6.10 -1.18 13.77
N ARG A 144 6.05 -2.47 14.12
CA ARG A 144 5.65 -3.54 13.19
C ARG A 144 4.12 -3.62 13.05
N PHE A 145 3.64 -3.95 11.86
CA PHE A 145 2.21 -4.17 11.62
C PHE A 145 1.77 -5.59 12.01
N VAL A 146 0.53 -5.70 12.48
CA VAL A 146 -0.16 -6.95 12.77
C VAL A 146 -0.85 -7.43 11.50
N VAL A 147 -0.25 -8.40 10.81
CA VAL A 147 -0.75 -8.93 9.53
C VAL A 147 -1.93 -9.86 9.74
N TYR A 148 -1.83 -10.75 10.73
CA TYR A 148 -2.88 -11.69 11.09
C TYR A 148 -3.40 -11.35 12.48
N ASP A 149 -4.71 -11.21 12.59
CA ASP A 149 -5.34 -11.13 13.91
C ASP A 149 -5.29 -12.52 14.55
N LYS A 150 -4.75 -12.61 15.76
CA LYS A 150 -4.65 -13.88 16.49
C LYS A 150 -6.01 -14.42 16.92
N ASN A 151 -7.02 -13.55 16.99
CA ASN A 151 -8.34 -13.88 17.49
C ASN A 151 -9.33 -14.24 16.37
N VAL A 152 -8.90 -14.19 15.11
CA VAL A 152 -9.74 -14.51 13.95
C VAL A 152 -9.22 -15.78 13.29
N PRO A 153 -10.09 -16.77 12.99
CA PRO A 153 -9.69 -17.94 12.22
C PRO A 153 -9.04 -17.50 10.90
N ILE A 154 -7.79 -17.88 10.69
CA ILE A 154 -7.10 -17.60 9.43
C ILE A 154 -7.47 -18.70 8.45
N GLN A 155 -8.18 -18.34 7.38
CA GLN A 155 -8.40 -19.24 6.26
C GLN A 155 -7.04 -19.45 5.55
N LEU A 156 -6.51 -20.66 5.63
CA LEU A 156 -5.33 -21.03 4.87
C LEU A 156 -5.70 -21.27 3.41
N MET A 157 -4.73 -21.14 2.51
CA MET A 157 -4.87 -21.57 1.12
C MET A 157 -5.27 -23.05 1.07
N ILE A 158 -5.92 -23.51 0.00
CA ILE A 158 -6.27 -24.92 -0.17
C ILE A 158 -5.00 -25.79 -0.02
N GLY A 159 -5.00 -26.71 0.95
CA GLY A 159 -3.86 -27.57 1.30
C GLY A 159 -2.82 -26.94 2.25
N GLY A 160 -3.01 -25.69 2.67
CA GLY A 160 -2.17 -25.02 3.65
C GLY A 160 -2.37 -25.60 5.05
N GLN A 161 -1.28 -25.98 5.71
CA GLN A 161 -1.28 -26.35 7.13
C GLN A 161 -0.77 -25.18 7.97
N PRO A 162 -1.32 -24.95 9.17
CA PRO A 162 -0.83 -23.88 10.03
C PRO A 162 0.57 -24.24 10.51
N VAL A 163 1.50 -23.30 10.33
CA VAL A 163 2.88 -23.45 10.81
C VAL A 163 2.90 -23.52 12.35
N GLY A 164 3.68 -24.45 12.90
CA GLY A 164 3.81 -24.63 14.35
C GLY A 164 2.98 -25.75 14.98
N LEU A 165 2.19 -26.51 14.20
CA LEU A 165 1.72 -27.82 14.66
C LEU A 165 2.88 -28.82 14.54
N THR A 166 3.65 -29.01 15.61
CA THR A 166 4.37 -30.27 15.78
C THR A 166 3.31 -31.36 15.75
N LYS A 167 3.35 -32.24 14.75
CA LYS A 167 2.54 -33.48 14.78
C LYS A 167 2.93 -34.18 16.08
N ALA A 168 2.07 -34.13 17.10
CA ALA A 168 2.14 -35.12 18.16
C ALA A 168 1.91 -36.44 17.44
N SER A 169 2.96 -37.26 17.37
CA SER A 169 2.89 -38.61 16.84
C SER A 169 1.74 -39.30 17.57
N ASP A 170 0.69 -39.66 16.84
CA ASP A 170 -0.35 -40.55 17.34
C ASP A 170 0.34 -41.80 17.87
N GLY A 171 0.45 -41.87 19.20
CA GLY A 171 0.90 -43.06 19.88
C GLY A 171 -0.06 -44.17 19.51
N GLN A 172 0.39 -45.10 18.69
CA GLN A 172 -0.21 -46.43 18.57
C GLN A 172 -0.14 -47.08 19.95
N GLY A 173 -1.14 -46.79 20.80
CA GLY A 173 -1.52 -47.64 21.90
C GLY A 173 -2.21 -48.85 21.30
N THR A 174 -1.43 -49.84 20.87
CA THR A 174 -1.93 -51.18 20.63
C THR A 174 -2.49 -51.73 21.93
N SER A 175 -3.81 -51.62 22.11
CA SER A 175 -4.55 -52.55 22.95
C SER A 175 -4.62 -53.87 22.19
N LYS A 176 -3.84 -54.87 22.62
CA LYS A 176 -4.17 -56.28 22.46
C LYS A 176 -3.81 -57.04 23.73
N SER A 177 -4.73 -57.95 24.04
CA SER A 177 -4.85 -58.89 25.14
C SER A 177 -3.57 -59.47 25.72
#